data_AF-A0A355T380-F1
#
_entry.id   AF-A0A355T380-F1
#
_cell.length_a   1.000
_cell.length_b   1.000
_cell.length_c   1.000
_cell.angle_alpha   90.00
_cell.angle_beta   90.00
_cell.angle_gamma   90.00
#
_symmetry.space_group_name_H-M   'P 1'
#
loop_
_entity.id
_entity.type
_entity.pdbx_description
1 polymer ?
#
loop_
_entity_poly.entity_id
_entity_poly.type
_entity_poly.pdbx_seq_one_letter_code
_entity_poly.pdbx_strand_id
1 'polypeptide(L)'
;GATYTPHCAVIHPARLVKGLGRVVRAKGVKIYEGTPVTEMASGYVDTNKGRVSAGKIIRATEGYTESIKGQERQMLPLYSMMVATEPLPDHVWNEIGLANRETFGDSRRVTIYGQKTDDGRLAFGGRAGYYFGSKRRGIIPPDDPMVQNVERTLRSIFPVLQDYKVSHGWGGLMGVPRHWRPSVAFDPQTGLGHAGGYTGEGVAASNLAGRILSDLVLERESDLTDLAWVNDTPAKWEPEPLRWLGVKAIQYFGDKADRIEMETGKPSKFWGTLFGSALS
;
A
#
# COMPACT_ATOMS: atom_id res chain seq x y z
N GLY A 1 -21.34 14.82 1.33
CA GLY A 1 -21.50 14.70 -0.13
C GLY A 1 -20.51 13.66 -0.65
N ALA A 2 -20.66 13.22 -1.90
CA ALA A 2 -19.74 12.31 -2.57
C ALA A 2 -19.46 12.81 -3.99
N THR A 3 -18.31 12.46 -4.55
CA THR A 3 -17.97 12.69 -5.95
C THR A 3 -17.93 11.35 -6.68
N TYR A 4 -18.42 11.34 -7.92
CA TYR A 4 -18.44 10.15 -8.76
C TYR A 4 -17.61 10.39 -10.02
N THR A 5 -16.82 9.40 -10.41
CA THR A 5 -16.09 9.38 -11.69
C THR A 5 -16.33 8.04 -12.38
N PRO A 6 -16.73 8.04 -13.67
CA PRO A 6 -16.92 6.81 -14.43
C PRO A 6 -15.58 6.19 -14.90
N HIS A 7 -14.45 6.85 -14.64
CA HIS A 7 -13.13 6.45 -15.16
C HIS A 7 -12.36 5.51 -14.23
N CYS A 8 -12.94 5.10 -13.10
CA CYS A 8 -12.33 4.10 -12.22
C CYS A 8 -12.44 2.70 -12.84
N ALA A 9 -11.36 1.92 -12.72
CA ALA A 9 -11.32 0.54 -13.17
C ALA A 9 -11.00 -0.40 -12.01
N VAL A 10 -11.66 -1.56 -11.99
CA VAL A 10 -11.40 -2.62 -11.02
C VAL A 10 -10.63 -3.75 -11.68
N ILE A 11 -9.52 -4.14 -11.07
CA ILE A 11 -8.72 -5.29 -11.51
C ILE A 11 -8.44 -6.22 -10.34
N HIS A 12 -8.14 -7.48 -10.65
CA HIS A 12 -7.66 -8.44 -9.66
C HIS A 12 -6.12 -8.38 -9.61
N PRO A 13 -5.49 -7.81 -8.56
CA PRO A 13 -4.05 -7.54 -8.56
C PRO A 13 -3.20 -8.83 -8.67
N ALA A 14 -3.62 -9.91 -8.00
CA ALA A 14 -2.93 -11.20 -8.10
C ALA A 14 -3.00 -11.81 -9.52
N ARG A 15 -4.11 -11.66 -10.25
CA ARG A 15 -4.20 -12.11 -11.66
C ARG A 15 -3.32 -11.24 -12.56
N LEU A 16 -3.30 -9.92 -12.34
CA LEU A 16 -2.42 -9.00 -13.07
C LEU A 16 -0.94 -9.38 -12.92
N VAL A 17 -0.44 -9.51 -11.70
CA VAL A 17 1.00 -9.81 -11.48
C VAL A 17 1.39 -11.20 -11.98
N LYS A 18 0.52 -12.20 -11.85
CA LYS A 18 0.74 -13.54 -12.45
C LYS A 18 0.79 -13.47 -13.97
N GLY A 19 -0.10 -12.69 -14.59
CA GLY A 19 -0.12 -12.43 -16.02
C GLY A 19 1.17 -11.77 -16.51
N LEU A 20 1.61 -10.70 -15.85
CA LEU A 20 2.87 -10.02 -16.13
C LEU A 20 4.08 -10.96 -15.99
N GLY A 21 4.15 -11.72 -14.89
CA GLY A 21 5.21 -12.71 -14.65
C GLY A 21 5.32 -13.75 -15.76
N ARG A 22 4.19 -14.25 -16.27
CA ARG A 22 4.16 -15.16 -17.42
C ARG A 22 4.70 -14.48 -18.69
N VAL A 23 4.29 -13.25 -18.97
CA VAL A 23 4.71 -12.51 -20.18
C VAL A 23 6.22 -12.23 -20.16
N VAL A 24 6.77 -11.76 -19.03
CA VAL A 24 8.22 -11.47 -18.95
C VAL A 24 9.06 -12.74 -19.01
N ARG A 25 8.60 -13.85 -18.41
CA ARG A 25 9.25 -15.17 -18.55
C ARG A 25 9.27 -15.63 -20.01
N ALA A 26 8.17 -15.47 -20.75
CA ALA A 26 8.12 -15.78 -22.17
C ALA A 26 9.07 -14.92 -23.03
N LYS A 27 9.46 -13.74 -22.53
CA LYS A 27 10.48 -12.86 -23.13
C LYS A 27 11.91 -13.18 -22.66
N GLY A 28 12.12 -14.25 -21.89
CA GLY A 28 13.44 -14.70 -21.43
C GLY A 28 13.88 -14.15 -20.06
N VAL A 29 13.03 -13.38 -19.35
CA VAL A 29 13.35 -12.91 -18.00
C VAL A 29 13.32 -14.07 -17.01
N LYS A 30 14.40 -14.24 -16.24
CA LYS A 30 14.48 -15.24 -15.17
C LYS A 30 13.88 -14.68 -13.89
N ILE A 31 12.95 -15.42 -13.29
CA ILE A 31 12.35 -15.08 -11.99
C ILE A 31 12.74 -16.17 -10.99
N TYR A 32 13.46 -15.80 -9.94
CA TYR A 32 13.90 -16.71 -8.89
C TYR A 32 13.07 -16.48 -7.61
N GLU A 33 12.22 -17.45 -7.27
CA GLU A 33 11.38 -17.41 -6.07
C GLU A 33 12.11 -18.08 -4.88
N GLY A 34 11.74 -17.68 -3.66
CA GLY A 34 12.39 -18.18 -2.43
C GLY A 34 13.89 -17.83 -2.34
N THR A 35 14.29 -16.71 -2.95
CA THR A 35 15.68 -16.21 -2.99
C THR A 35 15.73 -14.76 -2.49
N PRO A 36 15.38 -14.50 -1.22
CA PRO A 36 15.38 -13.15 -0.66
C PRO A 36 16.78 -12.51 -0.73
N VAL A 37 16.82 -11.25 -1.17
CA VAL A 37 18.00 -10.39 -1.10
C VAL A 37 18.16 -9.88 0.34
N THR A 38 19.36 -10.02 0.89
CA THR A 38 19.72 -9.61 2.26
C THR A 38 20.64 -8.39 2.27
N GLU A 39 21.43 -8.19 1.23
CA GLU A 39 22.32 -7.04 1.06
C GLU A 39 22.36 -6.63 -0.41
N MET A 40 22.54 -5.34 -0.66
CA MET A 40 22.65 -4.77 -2.00
C MET A 40 23.68 -3.65 -1.99
N ALA A 41 24.57 -3.65 -2.97
CA ALA A 41 25.51 -2.57 -3.23
C ALA A 41 25.77 -2.46 -4.74
N SER A 42 26.51 -1.43 -5.17
CA SER A 42 26.91 -1.31 -6.57
C SER A 42 27.62 -2.59 -7.04
N GLY A 43 27.15 -3.15 -8.15
CA GLY A 43 27.73 -4.36 -8.76
C GLY A 43 27.24 -5.70 -8.20
N TYR A 44 26.57 -5.77 -7.05
CA TYR A 44 26.09 -7.05 -6.49
C TYR A 44 24.86 -6.99 -5.57
N VAL A 45 24.18 -8.14 -5.47
CA VAL A 45 23.22 -8.46 -4.40
C VAL A 45 23.61 -9.76 -3.73
N ASP A 46 23.48 -9.81 -2.40
CA ASP A 46 23.59 -11.05 -1.64
C ASP A 46 22.21 -11.62 -1.35
N THR A 47 22.09 -12.93 -1.48
CA THR A 47 20.87 -13.69 -1.21
C THR A 47 21.17 -14.83 -0.26
N ASN A 48 20.12 -15.46 0.28
CA ASN A 48 20.26 -16.70 1.04
C ASN A 48 20.81 -17.91 0.24
N LYS A 49 20.98 -17.78 -1.09
CA LYS A 49 21.51 -18.83 -1.97
C LYS A 49 22.82 -18.45 -2.65
N GLY A 50 23.42 -17.33 -2.25
CA GLY A 50 24.68 -16.82 -2.81
C GLY A 50 24.56 -15.42 -3.41
N ARG A 51 25.68 -14.96 -3.98
CA ARG A 51 25.83 -13.62 -4.56
C ARG A 51 25.49 -13.62 -6.05
N VAL A 52 24.84 -12.56 -6.51
CA VAL A 52 24.59 -12.28 -7.93
C VAL A 52 25.25 -10.96 -8.28
N SER A 53 26.09 -10.95 -9.32
CA SER A 53 26.67 -9.73 -9.87
C SER A 53 25.79 -9.15 -10.96
N ALA A 54 25.58 -7.84 -10.93
CA ALA A 54 24.79 -7.11 -11.92
C ALA A 54 25.25 -5.65 -12.02
N GLY A 55 25.31 -5.12 -13.25
CA GLY A 55 25.67 -3.72 -13.49
C GLY A 55 24.55 -2.72 -13.18
N LYS A 56 23.28 -3.18 -13.20
CA LYS A 56 22.10 -2.37 -12.85
C LYS A 56 21.25 -3.16 -11.85
N ILE A 57 20.96 -2.56 -10.70
CA ILE A 57 20.25 -3.21 -9.59
C ILE A 57 19.13 -2.29 -9.11
N ILE A 58 17.90 -2.79 -9.16
CA ILE A 58 16.70 -2.04 -8.78
C ILE A 58 16.07 -2.65 -7.53
N ARG A 59 15.87 -1.83 -6.51
CA ARG A 59 15.07 -2.16 -5.34
C ARG A 59 13.59 -1.81 -5.56
N ALA A 60 12.75 -2.83 -5.69
CA ALA A 60 11.29 -2.71 -5.78
C ALA A 60 10.58 -3.54 -4.69
N THR A 61 11.14 -3.53 -3.47
CA THR A 61 10.70 -4.36 -2.32
C THR A 61 9.61 -3.74 -1.48
N GLU A 62 9.24 -2.48 -1.73
CA GLU A 62 8.09 -1.82 -1.10
C GLU A 62 8.13 -1.97 0.45
N GLY A 63 7.05 -2.39 1.11
CA GLY A 63 6.97 -2.63 2.56
C GLY A 63 7.81 -3.80 3.10
N TYR A 64 8.69 -4.40 2.29
CA TYR A 64 9.69 -5.38 2.72
C TYR A 64 11.12 -4.83 2.65
N THR A 65 11.28 -3.56 2.29
CA THR A 65 12.59 -2.91 2.08
C THR A 65 13.53 -3.01 3.28
N GLU A 66 12.98 -2.99 4.50
CA GLU A 66 13.72 -3.13 5.74
C GLU A 66 14.40 -4.50 5.92
N SER A 67 14.07 -5.51 5.11
CA SER A 67 14.77 -6.79 5.13
C SER A 67 16.15 -6.75 4.47
N ILE A 68 16.49 -5.66 3.78
CA ILE A 68 17.79 -5.46 3.14
C ILE A 68 18.65 -4.62 4.08
N LYS A 69 19.83 -5.14 4.41
CA LYS A 69 20.80 -4.46 5.29
C LYS A 69 21.11 -3.05 4.80
N GLY A 70 21.03 -2.08 5.71
CA GLY A 70 21.23 -0.65 5.45
C GLY A 70 20.01 0.09 4.90
N GLN A 71 18.89 -0.61 4.67
CA GLN A 71 17.64 -0.07 4.11
C GLN A 71 16.50 0.01 5.15
N GLU A 72 16.77 -0.29 6.42
CA GLU A 72 15.79 -0.47 7.52
C GLU A 72 14.93 0.78 7.81
N ARG A 73 15.41 1.95 7.39
CA ARG A 73 14.80 3.26 7.65
C ARG A 73 14.27 3.93 6.38
N GLN A 74 14.31 3.26 5.23
CA GLN A 74 13.90 3.86 3.96
C GLN A 74 12.39 3.86 3.79
N MET A 75 11.74 2.79 4.23
CA MET A 75 10.29 2.62 4.21
C MET A 75 9.80 2.28 5.62
N LEU A 76 8.64 2.80 5.98
CA LEU A 76 7.87 2.37 7.14
C LEU A 76 6.88 1.29 6.68
N PRO A 77 7.04 0.03 7.13
CA PRO A 77 6.13 -1.05 6.76
C PRO A 77 4.85 -0.96 7.57
N LEU A 78 3.80 -0.43 6.96
CA LEU A 78 2.47 -0.34 7.53
C LEU A 78 1.61 -1.49 7.06
N TYR A 79 0.71 -1.94 7.93
CA TYR A 79 -0.32 -2.92 7.59
C TYR A 79 -1.60 -2.21 7.16
N SER A 80 -2.16 -2.66 6.04
CA SER A 80 -3.56 -2.46 5.70
C SER A 80 -4.29 -3.79 5.86
N MET A 81 -5.37 -3.79 6.63
CA MET A 81 -6.21 -4.97 6.81
C MET A 81 -7.41 -4.91 5.89
N MET A 82 -7.88 -6.07 5.50
CA MET A 82 -9.06 -6.24 4.68
C MET A 82 -9.91 -7.39 5.18
N VAL A 83 -11.20 -7.29 4.89
CA VAL A 83 -12.20 -8.33 5.09
C VAL A 83 -12.95 -8.58 3.79
N ALA A 84 -13.52 -9.77 3.64
CA ALA A 84 -14.47 -10.05 2.58
C ALA A 84 -15.69 -10.80 3.11
N THR A 85 -16.87 -10.39 2.66
CA THR A 85 -18.13 -11.09 2.95
C THR A 85 -18.19 -12.45 2.26
N GLU A 86 -19.15 -13.28 2.63
CA GLU A 86 -19.69 -14.28 1.70
C GLU A 86 -20.27 -13.62 0.43
N PRO A 87 -20.47 -14.37 -0.67
CA PRO A 87 -21.15 -13.84 -1.85
C PRO A 87 -22.51 -13.28 -1.45
N LEU A 88 -22.78 -12.03 -1.80
CA LEU A 88 -24.00 -11.34 -1.43
C LEU A 88 -25.04 -11.44 -2.56
N PRO A 89 -26.33 -11.64 -2.24
CA PRO A 89 -27.38 -11.66 -3.25
C PRO A 89 -27.61 -10.27 -3.85
N ASP A 90 -28.20 -10.22 -5.06
CA ASP A 90 -28.35 -8.97 -5.83
C ASP A 90 -29.16 -7.90 -5.09
N HIS A 91 -30.17 -8.29 -4.30
CA HIS A 91 -30.97 -7.33 -3.52
C HIS A 91 -30.12 -6.57 -2.49
N VAL A 92 -29.12 -7.20 -1.88
CA VAL A 92 -28.18 -6.54 -0.96
C VAL A 92 -27.28 -5.58 -1.73
N TRP A 93 -26.80 -5.96 -2.92
CA TRP A 93 -26.01 -5.06 -3.76
C TRP A 93 -26.79 -3.84 -4.23
N ASN A 94 -28.08 -4.00 -4.52
CA ASN A 94 -28.96 -2.89 -4.87
C ASN A 94 -29.18 -1.94 -3.68
N GLU A 95 -29.32 -2.46 -2.46
CA GLU A 95 -29.42 -1.65 -1.25
C GLU A 95 -28.11 -0.91 -0.93
N ILE A 96 -26.96 -1.58 -1.09
CA ILE A 96 -25.63 -0.99 -0.92
C ILE A 96 -25.37 0.13 -1.95
N GLY A 97 -25.95 0.02 -3.15
CA GLY A 97 -25.76 1.00 -4.23
C GLY A 97 -24.46 0.85 -5.02
N LEU A 98 -23.82 -0.33 -4.96
CA LEU A 98 -22.55 -0.65 -5.65
C LEU A 98 -22.69 -1.88 -6.58
N ALA A 99 -23.89 -2.07 -7.13
CA ALA A 99 -24.24 -3.27 -7.88
C ALA A 99 -23.42 -3.44 -9.17
N ASN A 100 -22.98 -2.33 -9.79
CA ASN A 100 -22.22 -2.32 -11.04
C ASN A 100 -20.69 -2.30 -10.81
N ARG A 101 -20.25 -2.74 -9.62
CA ARG A 101 -18.84 -2.80 -9.21
C ARG A 101 -18.18 -1.43 -9.10
N GLU A 102 -18.96 -0.41 -8.78
CA GLU A 102 -18.43 0.88 -8.36
C GLU A 102 -17.50 0.67 -7.15
N THR A 103 -16.33 1.29 -7.21
CA THR A 103 -15.41 1.34 -6.06
C THR A 103 -15.66 2.61 -5.28
N PHE A 104 -15.36 2.56 -4.00
CA PHE A 104 -15.36 3.75 -3.17
C PHE A 104 -14.12 3.77 -2.29
N GLY A 105 -13.72 4.99 -1.94
CA GLY A 105 -12.87 5.29 -0.81
C GLY A 105 -13.42 6.54 -0.13
N ASP A 106 -12.92 6.85 1.05
CA ASP A 106 -13.27 8.10 1.72
C ASP A 106 -12.04 8.93 2.08
N SER A 107 -12.29 10.17 2.49
CA SER A 107 -11.26 11.08 3.02
C SER A 107 -11.14 10.98 4.53
N ARG A 108 -11.59 9.88 5.17
CA ARG A 108 -11.40 9.70 6.61
C ARG A 108 -9.91 9.52 6.89
N ARG A 109 -9.53 9.84 8.12
CA ARG A 109 -8.13 9.77 8.59
C ARG A 109 -7.66 8.32 8.63
N VAL A 110 -8.57 7.39 8.90
CA VAL A 110 -8.43 5.97 8.56
C VAL A 110 -9.16 5.71 7.24
N THR A 111 -8.44 5.89 6.13
CA THR A 111 -8.97 5.65 4.77
C THR A 111 -9.53 4.25 4.69
N ILE A 112 -10.81 4.15 4.33
CA ILE A 112 -11.44 2.90 3.93
C ILE A 112 -11.55 2.85 2.42
N TYR A 113 -11.70 1.64 1.90
CA TYR A 113 -11.98 1.41 0.49
C TYR A 113 -12.71 0.10 0.32
N GLY A 114 -13.51 -0.01 -0.74
CA GLY A 114 -14.27 -1.22 -1.01
C GLY A 114 -14.58 -1.44 -2.47
N GLN A 115 -14.78 -2.72 -2.82
CA GLN A 115 -15.13 -3.16 -4.17
C GLN A 115 -15.94 -4.45 -4.16
N LYS A 116 -16.74 -4.64 -5.20
CA LYS A 116 -17.40 -5.91 -5.53
C LYS A 116 -16.44 -6.83 -6.29
N THR A 117 -16.18 -8.01 -5.74
CA THR A 117 -15.40 -9.06 -6.40
C THR A 117 -16.18 -9.70 -7.54
N ASP A 118 -15.47 -10.40 -8.43
CA ASP A 118 -16.04 -11.13 -9.57
C ASP A 118 -17.04 -12.22 -9.15
N ASP A 119 -16.85 -12.80 -7.96
CA ASP A 119 -17.72 -13.81 -7.35
C ASP A 119 -18.76 -13.21 -6.37
N GLY A 120 -18.99 -11.88 -6.44
CA GLY A 120 -20.12 -11.24 -5.75
C GLY A 120 -19.92 -10.92 -4.26
N ARG A 121 -18.67 -10.88 -3.76
CA ARG A 121 -18.34 -10.51 -2.38
C ARG A 121 -18.04 -9.02 -2.29
N LEU A 122 -18.29 -8.43 -1.12
CA LEU A 122 -17.76 -7.11 -0.79
C LEU A 122 -16.39 -7.28 -0.14
N ALA A 123 -15.33 -6.89 -0.85
CA ALA A 123 -13.98 -6.78 -0.30
C ALA A 123 -13.79 -5.36 0.22
N PHE A 124 -13.47 -5.23 1.51
CA PHE A 124 -13.43 -3.96 2.21
C PHE A 124 -12.14 -3.84 3.02
N GLY A 125 -11.42 -2.74 2.84
CA GLY A 125 -10.14 -2.49 3.47
C GLY A 125 -10.11 -1.23 4.32
N GLY A 126 -9.22 -1.24 5.30
CA GLY A 126 -8.91 -0.10 6.16
C GLY A 126 -7.45 -0.13 6.62
N ARG A 127 -6.93 1.03 6.99
CA ARG A 127 -5.56 1.14 7.48
C ARG A 127 -5.44 0.74 8.94
N ALA A 128 -4.46 -0.09 9.26
CA ALA A 128 -4.48 -0.85 10.51
C ALA A 128 -3.29 -0.59 11.44
N GLY A 129 -2.07 -0.46 10.92
CA GLY A 129 -0.99 0.14 11.73
C GLY A 129 0.41 -0.40 11.55
N TYR A 130 1.23 -0.10 12.55
CA TYR A 130 2.67 -0.37 12.59
C TYR A 130 3.03 -1.24 13.79
N TYR A 131 3.87 -2.25 13.57
CA TYR A 131 4.47 -3.02 14.64
C TYR A 131 5.88 -2.49 14.97
N PHE A 132 6.19 -2.42 16.27
CA PHE A 132 7.47 -1.94 16.76
C PHE A 132 8.65 -2.65 16.08
N GLY A 133 9.67 -1.88 15.70
CA GLY A 133 10.87 -2.41 15.06
C GLY A 133 10.64 -2.96 13.66
N SER A 134 9.59 -2.50 12.97
CA SER A 134 9.23 -2.96 11.62
C SER A 134 9.01 -4.48 11.55
N LYS A 135 8.57 -5.07 12.67
CA LYS A 135 8.29 -6.50 12.75
C LYS A 135 7.19 -6.86 11.75
N ARG A 136 7.47 -7.89 10.95
CA ARG A 136 6.51 -8.47 10.02
C ARG A 136 5.85 -9.68 10.66
N ARG A 137 4.54 -9.77 10.51
CA ARG A 137 3.76 -10.99 10.70
C ARG A 137 3.56 -11.65 9.34
N GLY A 138 3.89 -12.95 9.25
CA GLY A 138 3.74 -13.71 8.01
C GLY A 138 2.29 -13.96 7.64
N ILE A 139 1.45 -14.30 8.62
CA ILE A 139 0.01 -14.50 8.45
C ILE A 139 -0.69 -13.61 9.48
N ILE A 140 -1.64 -12.81 9.00
CA ILE A 140 -2.59 -12.11 9.86
C ILE A 140 -3.81 -13.02 10.01
N PRO A 141 -4.12 -13.51 11.21
CA PRO A 141 -5.27 -14.38 11.39
C PRO A 141 -6.58 -13.58 11.31
N PRO A 142 -7.71 -14.19 10.93
CA PRO A 142 -9.00 -13.48 10.81
C PRO A 142 -9.49 -12.86 12.13
N ASP A 143 -9.06 -13.37 13.28
CA ASP A 143 -9.37 -12.87 14.62
C ASP A 143 -8.43 -11.75 15.10
N ASP A 144 -7.48 -11.30 14.26
CA ASP A 144 -6.61 -10.16 14.61
C ASP A 144 -7.48 -8.93 14.93
N PRO A 145 -7.23 -8.23 16.06
CA PRO A 145 -8.04 -7.08 16.46
C PRO A 145 -8.15 -5.99 15.39
N MET A 146 -7.14 -5.84 14.53
CA MET A 146 -7.20 -4.86 13.44
C MET A 146 -8.12 -5.31 12.31
N VAL A 147 -8.22 -6.61 12.04
CA VAL A 147 -9.18 -7.17 11.08
C VAL A 147 -10.61 -7.00 11.63
N GLN A 148 -10.82 -7.32 12.91
CA GLN A 148 -12.10 -7.11 13.58
C GLN A 148 -12.55 -5.63 13.58
N ASN A 149 -11.59 -4.69 13.68
CA ASN A 149 -11.91 -3.27 13.57
C ASN A 149 -12.39 -2.90 12.16
N VAL A 150 -11.75 -3.43 11.11
CA VAL A 150 -12.19 -3.23 9.73
C VAL A 150 -13.59 -3.82 9.50
N GLU A 151 -13.88 -5.00 10.05
CA GLU A 151 -15.24 -5.57 10.02
C GLU A 151 -16.28 -4.69 10.73
N ARG A 152 -15.95 -4.16 11.92
CA ARG A 152 -16.86 -3.25 12.63
C ARG A 152 -17.17 -1.99 11.81
N THR A 153 -16.14 -1.41 11.18
CA THR A 153 -16.31 -0.26 10.28
C THR A 153 -17.15 -0.62 9.05
N LEU A 154 -16.94 -1.80 8.45
CA LEU A 154 -17.76 -2.28 7.35
C LEU A 154 -19.25 -2.32 7.73
N ARG A 155 -19.57 -2.94 8.86
CA ARG A 155 -20.96 -3.10 9.37
C ARG A 155 -21.59 -1.77 9.80
N SER A 156 -20.78 -0.83 10.27
CA SER A 156 -21.22 0.55 10.56
C SER A 156 -21.64 1.31 9.31
N ILE A 157 -21.01 1.04 8.16
CA ILE A 157 -21.28 1.75 6.91
C ILE A 157 -22.40 1.08 6.12
N PHE A 158 -22.46 -0.25 6.16
CA PHE A 158 -23.49 -1.04 5.49
C PHE A 158 -24.25 -1.91 6.51
N PRO A 159 -25.25 -1.35 7.22
CA PRO A 159 -26.03 -2.08 8.21
C PRO A 159 -26.73 -3.32 7.66
N VAL A 160 -27.07 -3.36 6.37
CA VAL A 160 -27.61 -4.55 5.68
C VAL A 160 -26.73 -5.79 5.81
N LEU A 161 -25.44 -5.61 6.08
CA LEU A 161 -24.49 -6.72 6.21
C LEU A 161 -24.54 -7.44 7.56
N GLN A 162 -25.32 -6.96 8.54
CA GLN A 162 -25.40 -7.59 9.88
C GLN A 162 -25.78 -9.07 9.82
N ASP A 163 -26.64 -9.45 8.88
CA ASP A 163 -27.10 -10.83 8.70
C ASP A 163 -26.16 -11.69 7.83
N TYR A 164 -25.06 -11.12 7.34
CA TYR A 164 -24.11 -11.78 6.44
C TYR A 164 -22.75 -12.02 7.10
N LYS A 165 -22.14 -13.16 6.75
CA LYS A 165 -20.85 -13.58 7.28
C LYS A 165 -19.71 -12.81 6.62
N VAL A 166 -18.77 -12.36 7.44
CA VAL A 166 -17.41 -12.11 6.98
C VAL A 166 -16.70 -13.45 6.88
N SER A 167 -16.32 -13.83 5.67
CA SER A 167 -15.76 -15.16 5.37
C SER A 167 -14.23 -15.16 5.30
N HIS A 168 -13.62 -14.00 5.10
CA HIS A 168 -12.17 -13.85 5.00
C HIS A 168 -11.71 -12.58 5.72
N GLY A 169 -10.52 -12.67 6.31
CA GLY A 169 -9.79 -11.55 6.88
C GLY A 169 -8.29 -11.72 6.61
N TRP A 170 -7.61 -10.65 6.18
CA TRP A 170 -6.18 -10.69 5.88
C TRP A 170 -5.54 -9.31 6.03
N GLY A 171 -4.21 -9.28 5.93
CA GLY A 171 -3.42 -8.06 5.94
C GLY A 171 -2.28 -8.08 4.94
N GLY A 172 -1.95 -6.88 4.43
CA GLY A 172 -0.83 -6.68 3.52
C GLY A 172 0.07 -5.54 4.00
N LEU A 173 1.35 -5.65 3.67
CA LEU A 173 2.35 -4.62 3.93
C LEU A 173 2.33 -3.55 2.83
N MET A 174 2.44 -2.31 3.26
CA MET A 174 2.66 -1.12 2.44
C MET A 174 3.88 -0.38 2.97
N GLY A 175 4.76 0.04 2.06
CA GLY A 175 5.96 0.82 2.31
C GLY A 175 5.62 2.29 2.22
N VAL A 176 5.85 3.00 3.32
CA VAL A 176 5.59 4.43 3.38
C VAL A 176 6.90 5.17 3.54
N PRO A 177 7.31 5.99 2.56
CA PRO A 177 8.49 6.83 2.69
C PRO A 177 8.20 8.02 3.61
N ARG A 178 9.24 8.70 4.09
CA ARG A 178 9.11 9.75 5.11
C ARG A 178 8.24 10.94 4.68
N HIS A 179 8.19 11.22 3.38
CA HIS A 179 7.36 12.27 2.77
C HIS A 179 6.02 11.77 2.19
N TRP A 180 5.70 10.47 2.34
CA TRP A 180 4.41 9.87 1.91
C TRP A 180 4.07 9.92 0.41
N ARG A 181 5.01 10.36 -0.42
CA ARG A 181 4.91 10.38 -1.89
C ARG A 181 5.65 9.18 -2.52
N PRO A 182 5.21 8.69 -3.69
CA PRO A 182 5.98 7.72 -4.46
C PRO A 182 7.32 8.31 -4.92
N SER A 183 8.33 7.45 -5.06
CA SER A 183 9.67 7.85 -5.51
C SER A 183 10.23 6.83 -6.48
N VAL A 184 10.80 7.32 -7.59
CA VAL A 184 11.53 6.53 -8.58
C VAL A 184 12.86 7.21 -8.83
N ALA A 185 13.96 6.47 -8.70
CA ALA A 185 15.29 7.00 -8.98
C ALA A 185 16.18 5.91 -9.58
N PHE A 186 17.14 6.34 -10.37
CA PHE A 186 18.22 5.50 -10.87
C PHE A 186 19.48 6.36 -11.01
N ASP A 187 20.58 5.85 -10.48
CA ASP A 187 21.90 6.49 -10.57
C ASP A 187 22.79 5.67 -11.52
N PRO A 188 23.10 6.18 -12.72
CA PRO A 188 23.96 5.50 -13.69
C PRO A 188 25.39 5.26 -13.20
N GLN A 189 25.91 6.09 -12.28
CA GLN A 189 27.29 5.96 -11.78
C GLN A 189 27.44 4.75 -10.87
N THR A 190 26.45 4.51 -10.00
CA THR A 190 26.46 3.36 -9.09
C THR A 190 25.72 2.15 -9.66
N GLY A 191 24.89 2.34 -10.68
CA GLY A 191 24.00 1.32 -11.22
C GLY A 191 22.83 0.96 -10.29
N LEU A 192 22.57 1.77 -9.25
CA LEU A 192 21.52 1.51 -8.27
C LEU A 192 20.26 2.32 -8.58
N GLY A 193 19.09 1.71 -8.39
CA GLY A 193 17.82 2.42 -8.46
C GLY A 193 16.75 1.87 -7.54
N HIS A 194 15.64 2.58 -7.43
CA HIS A 194 14.47 2.15 -6.68
C HIS A 194 13.18 2.62 -7.33
N ALA A 195 12.11 1.90 -7.03
CA ALA A 195 10.74 2.31 -7.30
C ALA A 195 9.85 1.82 -6.16
N GLY A 196 9.04 2.71 -5.58
CA GLY A 196 8.16 2.32 -4.48
C GLY A 196 7.58 3.50 -3.72
N GLY A 197 7.08 3.20 -2.52
CA GLY A 197 6.49 4.20 -1.65
C GLY A 197 5.11 4.66 -2.11
N TYR A 198 4.32 3.73 -2.67
CA TYR A 198 3.05 4.05 -3.32
C TYR A 198 1.91 4.37 -2.35
N THR A 199 2.17 4.25 -1.03
CA THR A 199 1.30 4.70 0.07
C THR A 199 -0.17 4.27 0.03
N GLY A 200 -0.51 3.18 -0.69
CA GLY A 200 -1.88 2.66 -0.81
C GLY A 200 -2.31 2.48 -2.25
N GLU A 201 -1.66 3.16 -3.19
CA GLU A 201 -2.07 3.22 -4.60
C GLU A 201 -1.20 2.35 -5.52
N GLY A 202 -0.52 1.36 -4.95
CA GLY A 202 0.54 0.61 -5.63
C GLY A 202 0.10 -0.17 -6.87
N VAL A 203 -1.17 -0.56 -6.97
CA VAL A 203 -1.67 -1.33 -8.11
C VAL A 203 -1.58 -0.53 -9.41
N ALA A 204 -2.04 0.73 -9.40
CA ALA A 204 -1.93 1.61 -10.56
C ALA A 204 -0.56 2.29 -10.62
N ALA A 205 -0.07 2.80 -9.49
CA ALA A 205 1.17 3.56 -9.41
C ALA A 205 2.41 2.75 -9.88
N SER A 206 2.45 1.44 -9.63
CA SER A 206 3.57 0.60 -10.05
C SER A 206 3.70 0.47 -11.58
N ASN A 207 2.61 0.61 -12.33
CA ASN A 207 2.69 0.64 -13.80
C ASN A 207 3.43 1.89 -14.28
N LEU A 208 3.05 3.07 -13.77
CA LEU A 208 3.71 4.33 -14.10
C LEU A 208 5.17 4.30 -13.65
N ALA A 209 5.43 3.89 -12.40
CA ALA A 209 6.78 3.80 -11.87
C ALA A 209 7.68 2.85 -12.67
N GLY A 210 7.15 1.72 -13.15
CA GLY A 210 7.89 0.80 -14.01
C GLY A 210 8.26 1.41 -15.37
N ARG A 211 7.41 2.28 -15.93
CA ARG A 211 7.69 2.99 -17.20
C ARG A 211 8.75 4.07 -16.99
N ILE A 212 8.59 4.91 -15.96
CA ILE A 212 9.58 5.91 -15.55
C ILE A 212 10.94 5.23 -15.35
N LEU A 213 10.98 4.18 -14.54
CA LEU A 213 12.21 3.47 -14.23
C LEU A 213 12.84 2.83 -15.48
N SER A 214 12.04 2.31 -16.41
CA SER A 214 12.54 1.78 -17.67
C SER A 214 13.30 2.86 -18.46
N ASP A 215 12.75 4.07 -18.57
CA ASP A 215 13.38 5.15 -19.31
C ASP A 215 14.62 5.67 -18.59
N LEU A 216 14.59 5.81 -17.26
CA LEU A 216 15.76 6.17 -16.45
C LEU A 216 16.89 5.13 -16.60
N VAL A 217 16.58 3.83 -16.52
CA VAL A 217 17.54 2.73 -16.66
C VAL A 217 18.12 2.66 -18.06
N LEU A 218 17.35 3.04 -19.08
CA LEU A 218 17.79 3.08 -20.48
C LEU A 218 18.40 4.43 -20.86
N GLU A 219 18.51 5.36 -19.90
CA GLU A 219 19.08 6.69 -20.09
C GLU A 219 18.37 7.46 -21.22
N ARG A 220 17.04 7.35 -21.26
CA ARG A 220 16.17 8.01 -22.23
C ARG A 220 15.50 9.21 -21.60
N GLU A 221 15.55 10.33 -22.31
CA GLU A 221 14.75 11.52 -21.98
C GLU A 221 13.32 11.34 -22.50
N SER A 222 12.33 11.61 -21.64
CA SER A 222 10.90 11.58 -21.99
C SER A 222 10.08 12.39 -21.00
N ASP A 223 8.82 12.70 -21.35
CA ASP A 223 7.88 13.33 -20.41
C ASP A 223 7.71 12.55 -19.10
N LEU A 224 8.01 11.23 -19.10
CA LEU A 224 7.97 10.40 -17.90
C LEU A 224 9.13 10.68 -16.94
N THR A 225 10.31 11.02 -17.48
CA THR A 225 11.50 11.32 -16.67
C THR A 225 11.45 12.71 -16.04
N ASP A 226 10.51 13.56 -16.47
CA ASP A 226 10.28 14.91 -15.92
C ASP A 226 9.22 14.95 -14.81
N LEU A 227 8.57 13.81 -14.53
CA LEU A 227 7.55 13.74 -13.49
C LEU A 227 8.13 13.97 -12.09
N ALA A 228 7.37 14.61 -11.22
CA ALA A 228 7.77 14.94 -9.85
C ALA A 228 8.15 13.73 -8.96
N TRP A 229 7.92 12.50 -9.40
CA TRP A 229 8.35 11.28 -8.69
C TRP A 229 9.84 10.99 -8.89
N VAL A 230 10.43 11.55 -9.95
CA VAL A 230 11.78 11.26 -10.38
C VAL A 230 12.77 11.95 -9.46
N ASN A 231 13.67 11.16 -8.86
CA ASN A 231 14.68 11.62 -7.92
C ASN A 231 14.14 12.36 -6.67
N ASP A 232 12.83 12.34 -6.41
CA ASP A 232 12.22 12.78 -5.15
C ASP A 232 12.54 11.75 -4.06
N THR A 233 13.77 11.78 -3.56
CA THR A 233 14.29 10.78 -2.62
C THR A 233 14.01 11.22 -1.18
N PRO A 234 13.22 10.46 -0.40
CA PRO A 234 12.86 10.83 0.95
C PRO A 234 14.05 10.77 1.91
N ALA A 235 13.99 11.59 2.97
CA ALA A 235 14.82 11.38 4.15
C ALA A 235 14.53 10.02 4.80
N LYS A 236 15.50 9.46 5.52
CA LYS A 236 15.30 8.24 6.31
C LYS A 236 14.33 8.51 7.46
N TRP A 237 13.42 7.57 7.71
CA TRP A 237 12.61 7.54 8.93
C TRP A 237 13.48 7.55 10.17
N GLU A 238 12.96 8.00 11.30
CA GLU A 238 13.66 8.04 12.59
C GLU A 238 14.08 6.63 13.07
N PRO A 239 15.14 6.50 13.89
CA PRO A 239 15.44 5.22 14.54
C PRO A 239 14.37 4.85 15.57
N GLU A 240 14.30 3.57 15.93
CA GLU A 240 13.46 3.14 17.07
C GLU A 240 14.07 3.59 18.40
N PRO A 241 13.26 3.92 19.43
CA PRO A 241 11.80 3.83 19.48
C PRO A 241 11.04 5.06 18.96
N LEU A 242 11.73 6.11 18.49
CA LEU A 242 11.10 7.39 18.11
C LEU A 242 10.08 7.22 16.99
N ARG A 243 10.41 6.41 15.98
CA ARG A 243 9.52 6.09 14.87
C ARG A 243 8.22 5.45 15.34
N TRP A 244 8.31 4.42 16.18
CA TRP A 244 7.11 3.76 16.73
C TRP A 244 6.26 4.70 17.58
N LEU A 245 6.88 5.51 18.44
CA LEU A 245 6.18 6.51 19.26
C LEU A 245 5.43 7.52 18.37
N GLY A 246 6.08 8.00 17.31
CA GLY A 246 5.46 8.91 16.34
C GLY A 246 4.24 8.29 15.65
N VAL A 247 4.36 7.03 15.19
CA VAL A 247 3.21 6.33 14.59
C VAL A 247 2.08 6.15 15.59
N LYS A 248 2.38 5.74 16.84
CA LYS A 248 1.35 5.56 17.87
C LYS A 248 0.68 6.86 18.27
N ALA A 249 1.41 7.97 18.31
CA ALA A 249 0.83 9.28 18.53
C ALA A 249 -0.16 9.64 17.40
N ILE A 250 0.26 9.48 16.14
CA ILE A 250 -0.60 9.76 14.97
C ILE A 250 -1.88 8.90 15.01
N GLN A 251 -1.75 7.60 15.27
CA GLN A 251 -2.90 6.70 15.41
C GLN A 251 -3.83 7.14 16.54
N TYR A 252 -3.30 7.34 17.74
CA TYR A 252 -4.09 7.71 18.92
C TYR A 252 -4.87 9.01 18.71
N PHE A 253 -4.20 10.05 18.21
CA PHE A 253 -4.85 11.32 17.98
C PHE A 253 -5.83 11.24 16.80
N GLY A 254 -5.57 10.39 15.80
CA GLY A 254 -6.42 10.17 14.63
C GLY A 254 -7.73 9.52 15.03
N ASP A 255 -7.65 8.38 15.74
CA ASP A 255 -8.81 7.66 16.28
C ASP A 255 -9.65 8.56 17.20
N LYS A 256 -8.99 9.37 18.04
CA LYS A 256 -9.67 10.33 18.92
C LYS A 256 -10.42 11.40 18.13
N ALA A 257 -9.84 11.89 17.03
CA ALA A 257 -10.47 12.90 16.20
C ALA A 257 -11.64 12.32 15.39
N ASP A 258 -11.48 11.14 14.80
CA ASP A 258 -12.55 10.44 14.07
C ASP A 258 -13.73 10.16 15.01
N ARG A 259 -13.47 9.74 16.26
CA ARG A 259 -14.53 9.56 17.27
C ARG A 259 -15.27 10.86 17.58
N ILE A 260 -14.55 11.96 17.80
CA ILE A 260 -15.16 13.27 18.07
C ILE A 260 -15.99 13.74 16.86
N GLU A 261 -15.50 13.54 15.64
CA GLU A 261 -16.20 13.94 14.42
C GLU A 261 -17.47 13.10 14.21
N MET A 262 -17.44 11.79 14.51
CA MET A 262 -18.62 10.92 14.47
C MET A 262 -19.65 11.26 15.55
N GLU A 263 -19.21 11.58 16.78
CA GLU A 263 -20.09 11.92 17.91
C GLU A 263 -20.73 13.30 17.77
N THR A 264 -20.01 14.27 17.18
CA THR A 264 -20.41 15.69 17.20
C THR A 264 -20.86 16.24 15.84
N GLY A 265 -20.60 15.53 14.75
CA GLY A 265 -20.88 15.99 13.38
C GLY A 265 -20.09 17.23 12.96
N LYS A 266 -19.06 17.62 13.72
CA LYS A 266 -18.22 18.82 13.48
C LYS A 266 -16.75 18.43 13.32
N PRO A 267 -16.02 19.00 12.34
CA PRO A 267 -14.60 18.71 12.14
C PRO A 267 -13.76 19.11 13.37
N SER A 268 -12.80 18.26 13.73
CA SER A 268 -11.95 18.44 14.91
C SER A 268 -10.95 19.59 14.73
N LYS A 269 -11.16 20.69 15.47
CA LYS A 269 -10.35 21.92 15.43
C LYS A 269 -8.87 21.74 15.80
N PHE A 270 -8.52 20.74 16.61
CA PHE A 270 -7.15 20.52 17.11
C PHE A 270 -6.17 20.03 16.04
N TRP A 271 -6.69 19.43 14.96
CA TRP A 271 -5.87 18.75 13.95
C TRP A 271 -5.63 19.56 12.68
N GLY A 272 -6.57 20.42 12.27
CA GLY A 272 -6.36 21.34 11.16
C GLY A 272 -5.13 22.24 11.35
N THR A 273 -4.79 22.53 12.61
CA THR A 273 -3.61 23.31 13.02
C THR A 273 -2.31 22.51 13.12
N LEU A 274 -2.34 21.20 13.33
CA LEU A 274 -1.13 20.37 13.51
C LEU A 274 -0.63 19.71 12.21
N PHE A 275 -1.53 19.41 11.27
CA PHE A 275 -1.18 18.68 10.03
C PHE A 275 -1.71 19.29 8.73
N GLY A 276 -2.45 20.41 8.80
CA GLY A 276 -2.92 21.12 7.60
C GLY A 276 -1.81 21.60 6.67
N SER A 277 -0.59 21.79 7.18
CA SER A 277 0.60 22.18 6.41
C SER A 277 1.44 21.00 5.90
N ALA A 278 1.19 19.77 6.36
CA ALA A 278 1.92 18.58 5.93
C ALA A 278 1.27 17.86 4.73
N LEU A 279 0.06 18.28 4.36
CA LEU A 279 -0.77 17.66 3.31
C LEU A 279 -1.24 18.64 2.22
N SER A 280 -0.70 19.87 2.19
CA SER A 280 -0.83 20.81 1.07
C SER A 280 0.47 20.87 0.27
#